data_AF-A0A1U7XDM5-F1
#
_entry.id   AF-A0A1U7XDM5-F1
#
_cell.length_a   1.000
_cell.length_b   1.000
_cell.length_c   1.000
_cell.angle_alpha   90.00
_cell.angle_beta   90.00
_cell.angle_gamma   90.00
#
_symmetry.space_group_name_H-M   'P 1'
#
loop_
_entity.id
_entity.type
_entity.pdbx_description
1 polymer ?
#
loop_
_entity_poly.entity_id
_entity_poly.type
_entity_poly.pdbx_seq_one_letter_code
_entity_poly.pdbx_strand_id
1 'polypeptide(L)'
;MKANQRHTTLKFISGYIIDNLRDPRFEVTPAFVMAEMQKLHGLDIGYHKAWRAIQRASALIRGTVEENYKLLSSYLYMIKSKNPGIYTNIKIDENNRFFYMFYAYGSSITGWNHCRPVIAVDATFLKSKFRGVLMISVSKDANNQIFSLAFGIAESENNNSYGRHQAIAYGIAKVYPESHHGICIYHLEQNLKRRKVKSEAIKLFQSASRLSRRETSRSPAFDRTGT
;
A
#
# COMPACT_ATOMS: atom_id res chain seq x y z
N MET A 1 -41.52 2.10 25.55
CA MET A 1 -41.39 1.00 24.55
C MET A 1 -40.57 1.50 23.38
N LYS A 2 -39.35 0.98 23.15
CA LYS A 2 -38.58 1.33 21.95
C LYS A 2 -39.16 0.53 20.77
N ALA A 3 -39.80 1.22 19.84
CA ALA A 3 -40.27 0.62 18.60
C ALA A 3 -39.06 0.15 17.79
N ASN A 4 -38.81 -1.15 17.80
CA ASN A 4 -37.80 -1.78 16.95
C ASN A 4 -38.29 -1.68 15.50
N GLN A 5 -37.97 -0.59 14.80
CA GLN A 5 -38.38 -0.39 13.42
C GLN A 5 -37.60 -1.34 12.50
N ARG A 6 -38.13 -2.55 12.37
CA ARG A 6 -37.63 -3.63 11.50
C ARG A 6 -37.64 -3.24 10.01
N HIS A 7 -38.32 -2.16 9.62
CA HIS A 7 -38.51 -1.75 8.23
C HIS A 7 -37.48 -0.74 7.69
N THR A 8 -36.61 -0.17 8.53
CA THR A 8 -35.53 0.70 8.03
C THR A 8 -34.52 -0.12 7.24
N THR A 9 -34.64 -0.02 5.92
CA THR A 9 -33.88 -0.84 4.98
C THR A 9 -32.48 -0.24 4.80
N LEU A 10 -31.44 -1.08 4.74
CA LEU A 10 -30.05 -0.66 4.49
C LEU A 10 -29.93 0.25 3.26
N LYS A 11 -30.76 0.04 2.24
CA LYS A 11 -30.85 0.85 1.02
C LYS A 11 -31.20 2.31 1.31
N PHE A 12 -32.13 2.55 2.24
CA PHE A 12 -32.55 3.90 2.64
C PHE A 12 -31.41 4.64 3.33
N ILE A 13 -30.85 4.05 4.40
CA ILE A 13 -29.74 4.65 5.15
C ILE A 13 -28.54 4.88 4.24
N SER A 14 -28.19 3.90 3.39
CA SER A 14 -27.07 4.04 2.45
C SER A 14 -27.30 5.18 1.45
N GLY A 15 -28.52 5.32 0.93
CA GLY A 15 -28.86 6.40 -0.01
C GLY A 15 -28.70 7.78 0.62
N TYR A 16 -29.09 7.91 1.88
CA TYR A 16 -29.02 9.16 2.63
C TYR A 16 -27.58 9.66 2.82
N ILE A 17 -26.65 8.75 3.12
CA ILE A 17 -25.26 9.11 3.46
C ILE A 17 -24.31 9.17 2.24
N ILE A 18 -24.80 8.92 1.02
CA ILE A 18 -23.96 8.87 -0.19
C ILE A 18 -23.25 10.20 -0.42
N ASP A 19 -23.95 11.32 -0.29
CA ASP A 19 -23.36 12.64 -0.57
C ASP A 19 -22.33 13.01 0.50
N ASN A 20 -22.57 12.66 1.76
CA ASN A 20 -21.57 12.79 2.83
C ASN A 20 -20.31 11.96 2.54
N LEU A 21 -20.45 10.77 1.96
CA LEU A 21 -19.31 9.91 1.59
C LEU A 21 -18.58 10.38 0.33
N ARG A 22 -19.20 11.24 -0.49
CA ARG A 22 -18.56 11.85 -1.67
C ARG A 22 -17.66 13.01 -1.29
N ASP A 23 -17.92 13.71 -0.18
CA ASP A 23 -17.06 14.80 0.28
C ASP A 23 -15.82 14.23 1.01
N PRO A 24 -14.60 14.37 0.44
CA PRO A 24 -13.38 13.84 1.05
C PRO A 24 -13.00 14.55 2.36
N ARG A 25 -13.60 15.71 2.67
CA ARG A 25 -13.36 16.46 3.91
C ARG A 25 -14.22 15.96 5.06
N PHE A 26 -15.21 15.11 4.78
CA PHE A 26 -16.18 14.66 5.77
C PHE A 26 -16.02 13.16 6.06
N GLU A 27 -15.74 12.83 7.33
CA GLU A 27 -15.64 11.44 7.77
C GLU A 27 -17.00 10.91 8.23
N VAL A 28 -17.56 9.97 7.47
CA VAL A 28 -18.81 9.30 7.82
C VAL A 28 -18.53 8.13 8.75
N THR A 29 -18.80 8.31 10.04
CA THR A 29 -18.65 7.26 11.07
C THR A 29 -19.99 6.59 11.39
N PRO A 30 -20.01 5.34 11.91
CA PRO A 30 -21.25 4.72 12.37
C PRO A 30 -21.98 5.58 13.42
N ALA A 31 -21.25 6.25 14.30
CA ALA A 31 -21.81 7.17 15.31
C ALA A 31 -22.54 8.35 14.66
N PHE A 32 -21.94 8.97 13.64
CA PHE A 32 -22.60 10.01 12.85
C PHE A 32 -23.89 9.50 12.23
N VAL A 33 -23.87 8.33 11.57
CA VAL A 33 -25.06 7.78 10.92
C VAL A 33 -26.17 7.47 11.94
N MET A 34 -25.82 6.93 13.12
CA MET A 34 -26.80 6.70 14.18
C MET A 34 -27.43 8.01 14.67
N ALA A 35 -26.62 9.04 14.94
CA ALA A 35 -27.10 10.34 15.40
C ALA A 35 -27.99 11.02 14.35
N GLU A 36 -27.60 10.97 13.08
CA GLU A 36 -28.32 11.60 11.98
C GLU A 36 -29.67 10.94 11.72
N MET A 37 -29.73 9.60 11.74
CA MET A 37 -30.98 8.85 11.60
C MET A 37 -31.94 9.09 12.77
N GLN A 38 -31.40 9.23 13.99
CA GLN A 38 -32.21 9.60 15.15
C GLN A 38 -32.73 11.03 15.04
N LYS A 39 -31.90 11.99 14.64
CA LYS A 39 -32.23 13.42 14.55
C LYS A 39 -33.29 13.70 13.49
N LEU A 40 -33.15 13.12 12.30
CA LEU A 40 -33.98 13.48 11.15
C LEU A 40 -35.23 12.61 10.99
N HIS A 41 -35.16 11.37 11.45
CA HIS A 41 -36.20 10.38 11.21
C HIS A 41 -36.71 9.72 12.49
N GLY A 42 -36.18 10.09 13.66
CA GLY A 42 -36.53 9.46 14.94
C GLY A 42 -36.12 7.99 15.04
N LEU A 43 -35.20 7.54 14.19
CA LEU A 43 -34.83 6.12 14.06
C LEU A 43 -33.63 5.76 14.95
N ASP A 44 -33.89 4.94 15.97
CA ASP A 44 -32.84 4.32 16.80
C ASP A 44 -32.26 3.10 16.06
N ILE A 45 -31.13 3.29 15.37
CA ILE A 45 -30.44 2.24 14.63
C ILE A 45 -29.20 1.73 15.37
N GLY A 46 -29.00 0.41 15.37
CA GLY A 46 -27.82 -0.19 15.97
C GLY A 46 -26.54 0.03 15.13
N TYR A 47 -25.39 0.01 15.82
CA TYR A 47 -24.05 0.21 15.23
C TYR A 47 -23.79 -0.65 13.98
N HIS A 48 -24.09 -1.96 14.03
CA HIS A 48 -23.86 -2.85 12.90
C HIS A 48 -24.71 -2.49 11.66
N LYS A 49 -25.91 -1.93 11.87
CA LYS A 49 -26.77 -1.47 10.77
C LYS A 49 -26.17 -0.21 10.13
N ALA A 50 -25.72 0.75 10.94
CA ALA A 50 -24.99 1.93 10.48
C ALA A 50 -23.72 1.56 9.69
N TRP A 51 -22.89 0.66 10.25
CA TRP A 51 -21.67 0.19 9.59
C TRP A 51 -21.97 -0.49 8.25
N ARG A 52 -22.97 -1.38 8.18
CA ARG A 52 -23.38 -2.02 6.92
C ARG A 52 -23.91 -1.01 5.90
N ALA A 53 -24.60 0.04 6.33
CA ALA A 53 -25.06 1.10 5.45
C ALA A 53 -23.89 1.88 4.84
N ILE A 54 -22.87 2.20 5.63
CA ILE A 54 -21.62 2.85 5.16
C ILE A 54 -20.91 1.96 4.13
N GLN A 55 -20.78 0.66 4.41
CA GLN A 55 -20.15 -0.29 3.47
C GLN A 55 -20.93 -0.37 2.15
N ARG A 56 -22.27 -0.41 2.22
CA ARG A 56 -23.14 -0.41 1.04
C ARG A 56 -23.00 0.89 0.23
N ALA A 57 -23.07 2.04 0.89
CA ALA A 57 -22.93 3.33 0.23
C ALA A 57 -21.54 3.50 -0.41
N SER A 58 -20.49 3.05 0.29
CA SER A 58 -19.12 3.02 -0.24
C SER A 58 -19.02 2.16 -1.50
N ALA A 59 -19.65 0.98 -1.51
CA ALA A 59 -19.68 0.11 -2.69
C ALA A 59 -20.46 0.72 -3.86
N LEU A 60 -21.51 1.50 -3.61
CA LEU A 60 -22.26 2.21 -4.65
C LEU A 60 -21.43 3.35 -5.29
N ILE A 61 -20.53 3.99 -4.54
CA ILE A 61 -19.71 5.10 -5.03
C ILE A 61 -18.44 4.58 -5.72
N ARG A 62 -17.76 3.61 -5.09
CA ARG A 62 -16.39 3.19 -5.46
C ARG A 62 -16.33 1.78 -6.07
N GLY A 63 -17.48 1.15 -6.29
CA GLY A 63 -17.55 -0.27 -6.63
C GLY A 63 -17.26 -1.18 -5.44
N THR A 64 -17.57 -2.46 -5.61
CA THR A 64 -17.18 -3.49 -4.64
C THR A 64 -15.67 -3.75 -4.69
N VAL A 65 -15.13 -4.33 -3.62
CA VAL A 65 -13.71 -4.68 -3.58
C VAL A 65 -13.41 -5.69 -4.70
N GLU A 66 -14.29 -6.67 -4.90
CA GLU A 66 -14.24 -7.70 -5.93
C GLU A 66 -14.16 -7.11 -7.34
N GLU A 67 -15.02 -6.14 -7.66
CA GLU A 67 -15.02 -5.45 -8.96
C GLU A 67 -13.72 -4.67 -9.16
N ASN A 68 -13.25 -3.97 -8.13
CA ASN A 68 -12.01 -3.19 -8.21
C ASN A 68 -10.78 -4.07 -8.50
N TYR A 69 -10.67 -5.27 -7.91
CA TYR A 69 -9.59 -6.20 -8.24
C TYR A 69 -9.66 -6.72 -9.68
N LYS A 70 -10.86 -6.94 -10.23
CA LYS A 70 -11.04 -7.32 -11.63
C LYS A 70 -10.63 -6.22 -12.61
N LEU A 71 -10.72 -4.96 -12.21
CA LEU A 71 -10.32 -3.81 -13.02
C LEU A 71 -8.81 -3.58 -13.09
N LEU A 72 -8.00 -4.20 -12.21
CA LEU A 72 -6.55 -3.95 -12.14
C LEU A 72 -5.82 -4.26 -13.45
N SER A 73 -6.18 -5.35 -14.14
CA SER A 73 -5.58 -5.71 -15.43
C SER A 73 -5.85 -4.64 -16.49
N SER A 74 -7.10 -4.20 -16.62
CA SER A 74 -7.50 -3.15 -17.56
C SER A 74 -6.87 -1.81 -17.20
N TYR A 75 -6.75 -1.51 -15.90
CA TYR A 75 -6.07 -0.31 -15.41
C TYR A 75 -4.59 -0.29 -15.82
N LEU A 76 -3.86 -1.39 -15.60
CA LEU A 76 -2.46 -1.49 -16.00
C LEU A 76 -2.29 -1.42 -17.52
N TYR A 77 -3.19 -2.04 -18.28
CA TYR A 77 -3.22 -1.90 -19.74
C TYR A 77 -3.35 -0.43 -20.16
N MET A 78 -4.30 0.31 -19.57
CA MET A 78 -4.50 1.72 -19.87
C MET A 78 -3.30 2.59 -19.47
N ILE A 79 -2.71 2.35 -18.30
CA ILE A 79 -1.50 3.05 -17.88
C ILE A 79 -0.36 2.81 -18.87
N LYS A 80 -0.15 1.56 -19.29
CA LYS A 80 0.88 1.19 -20.26
C LYS A 80 0.66 1.89 -21.61
N SER A 81 -0.60 2.01 -22.03
CA SER A 81 -0.96 2.74 -23.25
C SER A 81 -0.70 4.25 -23.15
N LYS A 82 -0.95 4.86 -21.99
CA LYS A 82 -0.85 6.32 -21.80
C LYS A 82 0.53 6.83 -21.39
N ASN A 83 1.40 5.96 -20.90
CA ASN A 83 2.71 6.34 -20.38
C ASN A 83 3.82 5.51 -21.06
N PRO A 84 4.32 5.95 -22.23
CA PRO A 84 5.44 5.29 -22.88
C PRO A 84 6.63 5.11 -21.93
N GLY A 85 7.27 3.94 -21.97
CA GLY A 85 8.40 3.60 -21.10
C GLY A 85 8.01 3.13 -19.69
N ILE A 86 6.73 3.10 -19.32
CA ILE A 86 6.33 2.46 -18.06
C ILE A 86 6.55 0.95 -18.10
N TYR A 87 7.04 0.40 -16.99
CA TYR A 87 7.03 -1.03 -16.73
C TYR A 87 5.83 -1.39 -15.86
N THR A 88 5.10 -2.43 -16.24
CA THR A 88 3.95 -2.97 -15.49
C THR A 88 4.01 -4.49 -15.46
N ASN A 89 3.64 -5.10 -14.34
CA ASN A 89 3.48 -6.54 -14.21
C ASN A 89 2.28 -6.85 -13.30
N ILE A 90 1.52 -7.88 -13.63
CA ILE A 90 0.42 -8.39 -12.81
C ILE A 90 0.42 -9.91 -12.86
N LYS A 91 0.29 -10.54 -11.70
CA LYS A 91 0.15 -11.98 -11.56
C LYS A 91 -1.24 -12.31 -11.04
N ILE A 92 -1.92 -13.16 -11.79
CA ILE A 92 -3.23 -13.74 -11.48
C ILE A 92 -3.06 -15.25 -11.61
N ASP A 93 -3.66 -16.04 -10.71
CA ASP A 93 -3.65 -17.50 -10.84
C ASP A 93 -4.69 -18.03 -11.84
N GLU A 94 -4.69 -19.35 -12.02
CA GLU A 94 -5.62 -20.09 -12.87
C GLU A 94 -7.09 -19.94 -12.43
N ASN A 95 -7.34 -19.60 -11.16
CA ASN A 95 -8.66 -19.37 -10.59
C ASN A 95 -9.09 -17.88 -10.66
N ASN A 96 -8.38 -17.07 -11.44
CA ASN A 96 -8.60 -15.63 -11.57
C ASN A 96 -8.45 -14.86 -10.24
N ARG A 97 -7.59 -15.35 -9.34
CA ARG A 97 -7.25 -14.68 -8.08
C ARG A 97 -6.01 -13.84 -8.25
N PHE A 98 -6.11 -12.60 -7.79
CA PHE A 98 -5.00 -11.66 -7.77
C PHE A 98 -3.91 -12.12 -6.79
N PHE A 99 -2.65 -12.18 -7.26
CA PHE A 99 -1.49 -12.43 -6.42
C PHE A 99 -0.72 -11.14 -6.13
N TYR A 100 -0.30 -10.45 -7.19
CA TYR A 100 0.38 -9.17 -7.07
C TYR A 100 0.26 -8.34 -8.34
N MET A 101 0.47 -7.04 -8.21
CA MET A 101 0.80 -6.14 -9.31
C MET A 101 1.96 -5.24 -8.93
N PHE A 102 2.67 -4.77 -9.94
CA PHE A 102 3.80 -3.86 -9.83
C PHE A 102 3.83 -2.92 -11.02
N TYR A 103 4.20 -1.66 -10.81
CA TYR A 103 4.52 -0.76 -11.90
C TYR A 103 5.57 0.29 -11.50
N ALA A 104 6.35 0.73 -12.49
CA ALA A 104 7.38 1.76 -12.37
C ALA A 104 7.32 2.67 -13.60
N TYR A 105 7.10 3.96 -13.38
CA TYR A 105 7.04 4.97 -14.46
C TYR A 105 8.36 5.04 -15.22
N GLY A 106 8.31 5.21 -16.55
CA GLY A 106 9.52 5.33 -17.35
C GLY A 106 10.45 6.44 -16.85
N SER A 107 9.88 7.58 -16.42
CA SER A 107 10.61 8.66 -15.77
C SER A 107 11.30 8.25 -14.46
N SER A 108 10.70 7.35 -13.68
CA SER A 108 11.31 6.79 -12.47
C SER A 108 12.48 5.87 -12.83
N ILE A 109 12.31 5.04 -13.87
CA ILE A 109 13.34 4.12 -14.35
C ILE A 109 14.56 4.91 -14.85
N THR A 110 14.35 5.91 -15.70
CA THR A 110 15.44 6.76 -16.21
C THR A 110 16.02 7.67 -15.14
N GLY A 111 15.16 8.23 -14.28
CA GLY A 111 15.53 9.16 -13.21
C GLY A 111 16.40 8.55 -12.11
N TRP A 112 16.36 7.23 -11.95
CA TRP A 112 17.21 6.50 -11.00
C TRP A 112 18.71 6.80 -11.18
N ASN A 113 19.17 7.01 -12.42
CA ASN A 113 20.57 7.33 -12.69
C ASN A 113 21.02 8.67 -12.07
N HIS A 114 20.08 9.55 -11.72
CA HIS A 114 20.32 10.83 -11.07
C HIS A 114 20.02 10.79 -9.56
N CYS A 115 19.65 9.63 -9.03
CA CYS A 115 19.40 9.42 -7.61
C CYS A 115 20.65 8.93 -6.90
N ARG A 116 20.66 9.09 -5.57
CA ARG A 116 21.64 8.42 -4.71
C ARG A 116 21.47 6.90 -4.86
N PRO A 117 22.54 6.11 -4.81
CA PRO A 117 22.51 4.65 -5.02
C PRO A 117 21.95 3.91 -3.79
N VAL A 118 20.77 4.32 -3.32
CA VAL A 118 20.06 3.75 -2.18
C VAL A 118 18.58 3.69 -2.54
N ILE A 119 18.01 2.49 -2.47
CA ILE A 119 16.58 2.25 -2.61
C ILE A 119 16.04 1.90 -1.22
N ALA A 120 15.05 2.67 -0.76
CA ALA A 120 14.26 2.33 0.42
C ALA A 120 12.92 1.76 -0.05
N VAL A 121 12.50 0.65 0.57
CA VAL A 121 11.17 0.06 0.33
C VAL A 121 10.42 0.10 1.66
N ASP A 122 9.20 0.62 1.62
CA ASP A 122 8.27 0.56 2.73
C ASP A 122 6.95 -0.10 2.30
N ALA A 123 6.25 -0.66 3.28
CA ALA A 123 5.07 -1.48 3.06
C ALA A 123 4.01 -1.17 4.12
N THR A 124 2.79 -0.86 3.67
CA THR A 124 1.64 -0.58 4.53
C THR A 124 0.47 -1.51 4.22
N PHE A 125 -0.28 -1.86 5.26
CA PHE A 125 -1.44 -2.73 5.12
C PHE A 125 -2.63 -1.97 4.52
N LEU A 126 -3.22 -2.54 3.47
CA LEU A 126 -4.46 -2.05 2.88
C LEU A 126 -5.64 -2.36 3.79
N LYS A 127 -6.46 -1.34 4.06
CA LYS A 127 -7.73 -1.49 4.76
C LYS A 127 -8.82 -1.92 3.78
N SER A 128 -8.77 -3.16 3.31
CA SER A 128 -9.78 -3.74 2.40
C SER A 128 -10.29 -5.09 2.92
N LYS A 129 -11.38 -5.60 2.33
CA LYS A 129 -11.95 -6.92 2.66
C LYS A 129 -10.92 -8.04 2.51
N PHE A 130 -10.13 -8.02 1.44
CA PHE A 130 -9.14 -9.06 1.14
C PHE A 130 -7.84 -8.90 1.90
N ARG A 131 -7.69 -7.80 2.65
CA ARG A 131 -6.40 -7.35 3.18
C ARG A 131 -5.39 -7.27 2.02
N GLY A 132 -4.14 -6.94 2.30
CA GLY A 132 -3.14 -6.77 1.26
C GLY A 132 -2.12 -5.75 1.69
N VAL A 133 -1.06 -5.62 0.90
CA VAL A 133 0.04 -4.72 1.22
C VAL A 133 0.32 -3.84 0.03
N LEU A 134 0.23 -2.53 0.26
CA LEU A 134 0.76 -1.53 -0.64
C LEU A 134 2.22 -1.33 -0.29
N MET A 135 3.08 -1.49 -1.27
CA MET A 135 4.52 -1.37 -1.14
C MET A 135 5.00 -0.26 -2.09
N ILE A 136 5.90 0.58 -1.59
CA ILE A 136 6.43 1.72 -2.34
C ILE A 136 7.94 1.67 -2.24
N SER A 137 8.63 1.72 -3.37
CA SER A 137 10.08 1.94 -3.41
C SER A 137 10.38 3.38 -3.75
N VAL A 138 11.33 3.95 -3.02
CA VAL A 138 11.78 5.34 -3.16
C VAL A 138 13.29 5.42 -3.10
N SER A 139 13.83 6.48 -3.67
CA SER A 139 15.21 6.91 -3.47
C SER A 139 15.27 8.37 -3.04
N LYS A 140 16.48 8.88 -2.84
CA LYS A 140 16.74 10.31 -2.72
C LYS A 140 17.38 10.80 -4.00
N ASP A 141 16.84 11.87 -4.57
CA ASP A 141 17.50 12.54 -5.69
C ASP A 141 18.77 13.30 -5.23
N ALA A 142 19.47 13.92 -6.19
CA ALA A 142 20.63 14.75 -5.91
C ALA A 142 20.32 15.93 -4.97
N ASN A 143 19.06 16.41 -4.95
CA ASN A 143 18.57 17.49 -4.11
C ASN A 143 18.01 17.01 -2.75
N ASN A 144 18.27 15.75 -2.37
CA ASN A 144 17.78 15.13 -1.14
C ASN A 144 16.25 15.03 -1.01
N GLN A 145 15.50 15.18 -2.10
CA GLN A 145 14.05 14.98 -2.12
C GLN A 145 13.72 13.49 -2.29
N ILE A 146 12.54 13.10 -1.81
CA ILE A 146 12.06 11.72 -1.98
C ILE A 146 11.61 11.55 -3.43
N PHE A 147 12.24 10.62 -4.13
CA PHE A 147 11.93 10.28 -5.51
C PHE A 147 11.31 8.89 -5.58
N SER A 148 10.07 8.78 -6.05
CA SER A 148 9.37 7.51 -6.16
C SER A 148 9.91 6.68 -7.32
N LEU A 149 10.26 5.43 -7.05
CA LEU A 149 10.82 4.51 -8.04
C LEU A 149 9.80 3.51 -8.57
N ALA A 150 8.99 2.92 -7.70
CA ALA A 150 7.97 1.95 -8.10
C ALA A 150 6.90 1.74 -7.03
N PHE A 151 5.78 1.16 -7.47
CA PHE A 151 4.62 0.84 -6.64
C PHE A 151 4.25 -0.63 -6.82
N GLY A 152 3.84 -1.29 -5.74
CA GLY A 152 3.40 -2.68 -5.76
C GLY A 152 2.21 -2.91 -4.84
N ILE A 153 1.32 -3.78 -5.26
CA ILE A 153 0.26 -4.33 -4.41
C ILE A 153 0.43 -5.84 -4.40
N ALA A 154 0.42 -6.46 -3.22
CA ALA A 154 0.51 -7.90 -3.07
C ALA A 154 -0.52 -8.43 -2.07
N GLU A 155 -0.86 -9.70 -2.21
CA GLU A 155 -1.61 -10.43 -1.19
C GLU A 155 -0.85 -10.43 0.16
N SER A 156 -1.61 -10.55 1.25
CA SER A 156 -1.16 -10.51 2.65
C SER A 156 0.05 -11.44 2.95
N GLU A 157 0.76 -11.19 4.07
CA GLU A 157 1.75 -12.13 4.61
C GLU A 157 1.04 -13.44 4.92
N ASN A 158 1.16 -14.43 4.04
CA ASN A 158 1.12 -15.79 4.51
C ASN A 158 2.49 -16.06 5.14
N ASN A 159 2.56 -16.95 6.13
CA ASN A 159 3.78 -17.27 6.91
C ASN A 159 5.00 -17.68 6.05
N ASN A 160 4.80 -17.87 4.75
CA ASN A 160 5.82 -17.87 3.72
C ASN A 160 6.00 -16.43 3.22
N SER A 161 6.97 -15.72 3.79
CA SER A 161 7.46 -14.38 3.42
C SER A 161 7.84 -14.16 1.94
N TYR A 162 7.60 -15.16 1.08
CA TYR A 162 7.98 -15.25 -0.33
C TYR A 162 7.20 -14.28 -1.24
N GLY A 163 5.89 -14.05 -1.02
CA GLY A 163 5.06 -13.28 -1.96
C GLY A 163 5.41 -11.79 -2.08
N ARG A 164 5.62 -11.13 -0.93
CA ARG A 164 6.01 -9.71 -0.85
C ARG A 164 7.40 -9.45 -1.44
N HIS A 165 8.35 -10.31 -1.08
CA HIS A 165 9.71 -10.22 -1.58
C HIS A 165 9.74 -10.54 -3.07
N GLN A 166 8.99 -11.51 -3.58
CA GLN A 166 9.03 -11.83 -5.01
C GLN A 166 8.45 -10.73 -5.88
N ALA A 167 7.31 -10.12 -5.57
CA ALA A 167 6.73 -9.10 -6.45
C ALA A 167 7.67 -7.89 -6.62
N ILE A 168 8.20 -7.38 -5.50
CA ILE A 168 9.14 -6.25 -5.52
C ILE A 168 10.54 -6.65 -5.90
N ALA A 169 11.10 -7.75 -5.39
CA ALA A 169 12.44 -8.17 -5.80
C ALA A 169 12.45 -8.55 -7.28
N TYR A 170 11.37 -9.13 -7.81
CA TYR A 170 11.23 -9.35 -9.25
C TYR A 170 11.13 -8.02 -10.01
N GLY A 171 10.28 -7.10 -9.55
CA GLY A 171 10.14 -5.77 -10.15
C GLY A 171 11.45 -4.97 -10.12
N ILE A 172 12.10 -4.90 -8.97
CA ILE A 172 13.38 -4.23 -8.74
C ILE A 172 14.49 -4.94 -9.52
N ALA A 173 14.61 -6.26 -9.49
CA ALA A 173 15.63 -6.96 -10.28
C ALA A 173 15.42 -6.80 -11.79
N LYS A 174 14.16 -6.66 -12.24
CA LYS A 174 13.87 -6.39 -13.65
C LYS A 174 14.13 -4.95 -14.07
N VAL A 175 13.87 -3.99 -13.19
CA VAL A 175 13.95 -2.55 -13.52
C VAL A 175 15.30 -1.94 -13.11
N TYR A 176 15.93 -2.46 -12.05
CA TYR A 176 17.16 -2.01 -11.42
C TYR A 176 18.09 -3.23 -11.17
N PRO A 177 18.60 -3.91 -12.22
CA PRO A 177 19.31 -5.18 -12.09
C PRO A 177 20.60 -5.10 -11.27
N GLU A 178 21.26 -3.94 -11.25
CA GLU A 178 22.49 -3.68 -10.48
C GLU A 178 22.24 -3.38 -8.98
N SER A 179 20.96 -3.34 -8.56
CA SER A 179 20.63 -3.04 -7.18
C SER A 179 20.89 -4.25 -6.27
N HIS A 180 21.63 -4.02 -5.19
CA HIS A 180 21.88 -5.05 -4.17
C HIS A 180 20.82 -4.99 -3.09
N HIS A 181 20.30 -6.14 -2.68
CA HIS A 181 19.31 -6.23 -1.62
C HIS A 181 19.98 -6.22 -0.23
N GLY A 182 19.57 -5.27 0.62
CA GLY A 182 19.99 -5.18 2.01
C GLY A 182 18.80 -4.99 2.93
N ILE A 183 18.95 -5.41 4.19
CA ILE A 183 17.92 -5.17 5.20
C ILE A 183 18.06 -3.72 5.69
N CYS A 184 16.96 -2.96 5.64
CA CYS A 184 16.93 -1.61 6.21
C CYS A 184 17.24 -1.68 7.71
N ILE A 185 18.38 -1.11 8.12
CA ILE A 185 18.85 -1.09 9.52
C ILE A 185 17.77 -0.52 10.44
N TYR A 186 17.09 0.55 10.01
CA TYR A 186 16.01 1.16 10.77
C TYR A 186 14.85 0.18 10.99
N HIS A 187 14.36 -0.48 9.93
CA HIS A 187 13.26 -1.44 10.06
C HIS A 187 13.66 -2.65 10.91
N LEU A 188 14.88 -3.15 10.76
CA LEU A 188 15.38 -4.25 11.58
C LEU A 188 15.48 -3.83 13.06
N GLU A 189 15.99 -2.65 13.35
CA GLU A 189 16.04 -2.11 14.72
C GLU A 189 14.64 -1.97 15.33
N GLN A 190 13.68 -1.41 14.58
CA GLN A 190 12.29 -1.30 15.03
C GLN A 190 11.65 -2.67 15.29
N ASN A 191 11.96 -3.67 14.44
CA ASN A 191 11.50 -5.04 14.64
C ASN A 191 12.12 -5.67 15.89
N LEU A 192 13.42 -5.47 16.15
CA LEU A 192 14.08 -5.94 17.37
C LEU A 192 13.46 -5.30 18.63
N LYS A 193 13.17 -4.00 18.59
CA LYS A 193 12.45 -3.29 19.67
C LYS A 193 11.04 -3.84 19.88
N ARG A 194 10.27 -4.04 18.81
CA ARG A 194 8.92 -4.63 18.88
C ARG A 194 8.93 -6.04 19.47
N ARG A 195 9.97 -6.83 19.17
CA ARG A 195 10.17 -8.18 19.74
C ARG A 195 10.77 -8.17 21.14
N LYS A 196 10.93 -7.00 21.76
CA LYS A 196 11.47 -6.83 23.13
C LYS A 196 12.85 -7.46 23.31
N VAL A 197 13.69 -7.39 22.27
CA VAL A 197 15.11 -7.80 22.36
C VAL A 197 15.84 -6.90 23.35
N LYS A 198 16.76 -7.48 24.13
CA LYS A 198 17.54 -6.77 25.16
C LYS A 198 18.28 -5.56 24.59
N SER A 199 18.36 -4.50 25.39
CA SER A 199 18.91 -3.20 24.97
C SER A 199 20.38 -3.29 24.54
N GLU A 200 21.14 -4.18 25.17
CA GLU A 200 22.55 -4.45 24.91
C GLU A 200 22.75 -5.05 23.51
N ALA A 201 21.89 -6.00 23.14
CA ALA A 201 21.90 -6.59 21.81
C ALA A 201 21.50 -5.57 20.72
N ILE A 202 20.58 -4.64 21.02
CA ILE A 202 20.24 -3.55 20.11
C ILE A 202 21.42 -2.58 19.93
N LYS A 203 22.16 -2.26 21.00
CA LYS A 203 23.38 -1.42 20.92
C LYS A 203 24.47 -2.10 20.09
N LEU A 204 24.69 -3.40 20.28
CA LEU A 204 25.63 -4.18 19.47
C LEU A 204 25.22 -4.20 17.99
N PHE A 205 23.94 -4.40 17.70
CA PHE A 205 23.40 -4.32 16.34
C PHE A 205 23.63 -2.94 15.71
N GLN A 206 23.40 -1.84 16.43
CA GLN A 206 23.65 -0.48 15.95
C GLN A 206 25.14 -0.24 15.65
N SER A 207 26.03 -0.71 16.52
CA SER A 207 27.48 -0.61 16.32
C SER A 207 27.94 -1.39 15.08
N ALA A 208 27.50 -2.64 14.94
CA ALA A 208 27.80 -3.48 13.78
C ALA A 208 27.27 -2.87 12.46
N SER A 209 26.03 -2.36 12.49
CA SER A 209 25.41 -1.71 11.33
C SER A 209 26.15 -0.45 10.88
N ARG A 210 26.69 0.33 11.82
CA ARG A 210 27.49 1.53 11.52
C ARG A 210 28.84 1.19 10.90
N LEU A 211 29.48 0.10 11.35
CA LEU A 211 30.75 -0.39 10.79
C LEU A 211 30.55 -0.89 9.36
N SER A 212 29.56 -1.76 9.15
CA SER A 212 29.24 -2.28 7.82
C SER A 212 28.93 -1.17 6.81
N ARG A 213 28.19 -0.12 7.21
CA ARG A 213 27.94 1.07 6.37
C ARG A 213 29.21 1.82 5.98
N ARG A 214 30.19 1.91 6.88
CA ARG A 214 31.48 2.60 6.61
C ARG A 214 32.31 1.80 5.60
N GLU A 215 32.29 0.48 5.67
CA GLU A 215 32.99 -0.40 4.73
C GLU A 215 32.37 -0.34 3.33
N THR A 216 31.04 -0.36 3.22
CA THR A 216 30.36 -0.21 1.92
C THR A 216 30.58 1.16 1.30
N SER A 217 30.66 2.23 2.10
CA SER A 217 30.97 3.58 1.60
C SER A 217 32.43 3.79 1.18
N ARG A 218 33.33 2.86 1.54
CA ARG A 218 34.76 2.89 1.19
C ARG A 218 35.10 2.00 -0.01
N SER A 219 34.17 1.14 -0.44
CA SER A 219 34.32 0.42 -1.71
C SER A 219 34.19 1.43 -2.86
N PRO A 220 35.02 1.36 -3.92
CA PRO A 220 34.94 2.30 -5.02
C PRO A 220 33.54 2.23 -5.62
N ALA A 221 32.82 3.35 -5.62
CA ALA A 221 31.61 3.45 -6.42
C ALA A 221 32.01 3.21 -7.87
N PHE A 222 31.38 2.22 -8.50
CA PHE A 222 31.59 1.83 -9.89
C PHE A 222 31.60 3.09 -10.78
N ASP A 223 32.72 3.32 -11.45
CA ASP A 223 32.90 4.42 -12.38
C ASP A 223 31.87 4.26 -13.52
N ARG A 224 30.85 5.14 -13.54
CA ARG A 224 29.80 5.15 -14.56
C ARG A 224 30.14 6.14 -15.67
N THR A 225 31.40 6.15 -16.11
CA THR A 225 31.81 6.81 -17.36
C THR A 225 32.39 5.76 -18.32
N GLY A 226 31.50 4.97 -18.90
CA GLY A 226 31.80 4.10 -20.03
C GLY A 226 30.89 4.50 -21.18
N THR A 227 31.51 5.08 -22.21
CA THR A 227 30.97 5.46 -23.54
C THR A 227 29.97 4.48 -24.13
#